data_AF-A0A6U2STE3-F1
#
_entry.id   AF-A0A6U2STE3-F1
#
_cell.length_a   1.000
_cell.length_b   1.000
_cell.length_c   1.000
_cell.angle_alpha   90.00
_cell.angle_beta   90.00
_cell.angle_gamma   90.00
#
_symmetry.space_group_name_H-M   'P 1'
#
loop_
_entity.id
_entity.type
_entity.pdbx_description
1 polymer ?
#
loop_
_entity_poly.entity_id
_entity_poly.type
_entity_poly.pdbx_seq_one_letter_code
_entity_poly.pdbx_strand_id
1 'polypeptide(L)'
;AASLARKAPSPSKGRPADDASSFTTQSDHAFFENSDNKHGEGIYKGTNIYKRESVIMRSFNNNYNNFNNNPNDFNNFNNNFNDDDPFFDVRNIPSFLGAQSLLILIAVVSAAILHTPKYGLGPGFKITSKAVMDGALAVVPMALLALILDKIEPYSRDLQDVSRATQRSILSILGGRFKPFIGLATAIMLGVVAGVGEEMLFRGVIQEQLTKSLGNEDLSLVLTSVIFGLGHAVTPLYAFIAGIASLFFGSLYIYAKHNLVVPMVCHGIYDVGALFWAHYNVTTLPEYEQRDLLNDRW
;
A
#
# COMPACT_ATOMS: atom_id res chain seq x y z
N ALA A 1 -59.31 -1.26 -31.46
CA ALA A 1 -59.92 -2.28 -30.57
C ALA A 1 -59.55 -1.90 -29.14
N ALA A 2 -60.40 -1.12 -28.47
CA ALA A 2 -61.41 -1.59 -27.50
C ALA A 2 -60.78 -2.04 -26.16
N SER A 3 -61.20 -1.63 -24.97
CA SER A 3 -62.11 -0.58 -24.48
C SER A 3 -62.09 -0.62 -22.93
N LEU A 4 -62.29 0.54 -22.27
CA LEU A 4 -63.04 0.72 -21.00
C LEU A 4 -62.45 0.14 -19.68
N ALA A 5 -62.65 0.70 -18.47
CA ALA A 5 -63.14 1.98 -17.97
C ALA A 5 -63.17 1.95 -16.41
N ARG A 6 -62.91 3.12 -15.78
CA ARG A 6 -63.51 3.67 -14.51
C ARG A 6 -63.23 2.87 -13.20
N LYS A 7 -63.17 3.45 -11.99
CA LYS A 7 -63.86 4.62 -11.39
C LYS A 7 -63.21 4.95 -10.01
N ALA A 8 -63.12 6.23 -9.63
CA ALA A 8 -63.02 6.68 -8.22
C ALA A 8 -64.43 7.03 -7.68
N PRO A 9 -64.65 7.06 -6.35
CA PRO A 9 -64.97 8.34 -5.69
C PRO A 9 -64.48 8.48 -4.22
N SER A 10 -64.66 9.70 -3.69
CA SER A 10 -64.13 10.37 -2.48
C SER A 10 -65.03 10.28 -1.20
N PRO A 11 -65.02 11.22 -0.21
CA PRO A 11 -64.50 11.02 1.16
C PRO A 11 -65.54 11.25 2.30
N SER A 12 -65.16 11.05 3.58
CA SER A 12 -65.87 11.57 4.78
C SER A 12 -64.85 11.83 5.91
N LYS A 13 -64.62 13.06 6.40
CA LYS A 13 -65.34 13.90 7.40
C LYS A 13 -65.42 13.33 8.83
N GLY A 14 -64.75 14.00 9.79
CA GLY A 14 -65.03 13.95 11.24
C GLY A 14 -63.91 14.52 12.15
N ARG A 15 -64.09 15.74 12.69
CA ARG A 15 -63.43 16.35 13.90
C ARG A 15 -64.31 16.02 15.16
N PRO A 16 -64.03 16.44 16.43
CA PRO A 16 -63.04 17.39 17.03
C PRO A 16 -62.26 16.83 18.25
N ALA A 17 -61.11 17.38 18.66
CA ALA A 17 -60.80 18.43 19.68
C ALA A 17 -61.29 18.15 21.12
N ASP A 18 -60.37 18.22 22.09
CA ASP A 18 -60.49 18.63 23.53
C ASP A 18 -59.05 18.66 24.12
N ASP A 19 -58.52 19.84 24.52
CA ASP A 19 -58.35 20.35 25.90
C ASP A 19 -57.41 19.50 26.80
N ALA A 20 -56.58 19.99 27.73
CA ALA A 20 -56.03 21.29 28.13
C ALA A 20 -55.07 20.98 29.31
N SER A 21 -54.04 21.80 29.53
CA SER A 21 -53.28 21.98 30.80
C SER A 21 -52.50 20.75 31.37
N SER A 22 -51.24 20.85 31.78
CA SER A 22 -50.73 21.66 32.90
C SER A 22 -49.23 21.32 33.15
N PHE A 23 -48.49 22.32 33.66
CA PHE A 23 -47.47 22.27 34.74
C PHE A 23 -46.89 20.87 35.12
N THR A 24 -45.60 20.59 35.37
CA THR A 24 -44.49 21.37 35.94
C THR A 24 -43.22 20.48 36.04
N THR A 25 -42.05 21.11 35.93
CA THR A 25 -40.77 20.91 36.66
C THR A 25 -40.15 19.53 36.96
N GLN A 26 -38.81 19.49 36.74
CA GLN A 26 -37.76 18.83 37.56
C GLN A 26 -37.82 17.29 37.61
N SER A 27 -36.74 16.52 37.70
CA SER A 27 -35.29 16.73 37.84
C SER A 27 -34.68 15.32 37.77
N ASP A 28 -33.42 15.24 37.36
CA ASP A 28 -32.41 14.32 37.88
C ASP A 28 -32.49 12.79 37.60
N HIS A 29 -31.41 12.37 36.92
CA HIS A 29 -30.58 11.20 37.23
C HIS A 29 -31.17 9.78 37.08
N ALA A 30 -30.84 9.20 35.91
CA ALA A 30 -29.81 8.16 35.78
C ALA A 30 -30.23 6.71 35.44
N PHE A 31 -29.28 6.06 34.74
CA PHE A 31 -29.02 4.64 34.55
C PHE A 31 -29.80 3.82 33.49
N PHE A 32 -29.01 3.36 32.49
CA PHE A 32 -29.07 2.11 31.71
C PHE A 32 -30.37 1.89 30.89
N GLU A 33 -30.38 1.40 29.64
CA GLU A 33 -29.68 0.24 29.09
C GLU A 33 -29.98 0.17 27.57
N ASN A 34 -29.03 -0.41 26.84
CA ASN A 34 -29.09 -1.14 25.57
C ASN A 34 -30.23 -1.04 24.52
N SER A 35 -29.71 -1.12 23.29
CA SER A 35 -30.20 -1.88 22.13
C SER A 35 -31.18 -1.23 21.13
N ASP A 36 -30.73 -1.37 19.88
CA ASP A 36 -31.50 -1.57 18.65
C ASP A 36 -31.80 -0.37 17.74
N ASN A 37 -30.86 -0.17 16.81
CA ASN A 37 -31.04 -0.29 15.37
C ASN A 37 -32.29 0.40 14.76
N LYS A 38 -32.04 1.46 13.98
CA LYS A 38 -32.21 1.45 12.50
C LYS A 38 -31.92 2.82 11.87
N HIS A 39 -31.26 2.75 10.71
CA HIS A 39 -31.01 3.81 9.72
C HIS A 39 -29.95 4.84 10.15
N GLY A 40 -28.76 4.93 9.53
CA GLY A 40 -28.43 4.65 8.13
C GLY A 40 -28.08 5.96 7.44
N GLU A 41 -27.10 6.70 7.96
CA GLU A 41 -26.43 7.80 7.24
C GLU A 41 -24.95 7.81 7.65
N GLY A 42 -24.11 7.26 6.77
CA GLY A 42 -22.66 7.35 6.88
C GLY A 42 -22.21 8.78 6.63
N ILE A 43 -21.97 9.52 7.71
CA ILE A 43 -21.37 10.86 7.63
C ILE A 43 -19.88 10.69 7.39
N TYR A 44 -19.48 10.77 6.12
CA TYR A 44 -18.11 11.14 5.74
C TYR A 44 -17.82 12.54 6.29
N LYS A 45 -17.27 12.62 7.51
CA LYS A 45 -16.77 13.88 8.07
C LYS A 45 -15.43 14.20 7.43
N GLY A 46 -15.40 15.36 6.78
CA GLY A 46 -14.25 15.94 6.12
C GLY A 46 -13.02 16.02 7.01
N THR A 47 -11.89 15.82 6.35
CA THR A 47 -10.53 15.86 6.87
C THR A 47 -10.21 17.20 7.55
N ASN A 48 -9.87 17.14 8.83
CA ASN A 48 -9.30 18.28 9.55
C ASN A 48 -7.82 18.44 9.15
N ILE A 49 -7.57 19.28 8.14
CA ILE A 49 -6.24 19.55 7.56
C ILE A 49 -5.36 20.46 8.46
N TYR A 50 -5.84 20.95 9.60
CA TYR A 50 -5.09 21.90 10.44
C TYR A 50 -4.65 21.34 11.79
N LYS A 51 -3.72 20.38 11.78
CA LYS A 51 -2.80 20.14 12.92
C LYS A 51 -1.57 19.30 12.54
N ARG A 52 -0.86 19.70 11.47
CA ARG A 52 0.34 18.99 10.97
C ARG A 52 1.67 19.36 11.65
N GLU A 53 1.68 20.27 12.62
CA GLU A 53 2.92 20.70 13.29
C GLU A 53 2.91 20.29 14.76
N SER A 54 3.57 19.18 15.11
CA SER A 54 4.13 18.92 16.45
C SER A 54 4.76 17.52 16.64
N VAL A 55 4.65 16.61 15.67
CA VAL A 55 5.17 15.23 15.84
C VAL A 55 6.71 15.17 15.78
N ILE A 56 7.33 16.00 14.95
CA ILE A 56 8.78 16.00 14.73
C ILE A 56 9.56 16.31 16.02
N MET A 57 9.10 17.27 16.83
CA MET A 57 9.86 17.74 18.01
C MET A 57 9.84 16.75 19.19
N ARG A 58 8.84 15.86 19.28
CA ARG A 58 8.75 14.88 20.39
C ARG A 58 9.61 13.65 20.18
N SER A 59 9.78 13.21 18.94
CA SER A 59 10.56 12.00 18.61
C SER A 59 12.08 12.22 18.72
N PHE A 60 12.57 13.43 18.43
CA PHE A 60 14.00 13.75 18.54
C PHE A 60 14.51 13.79 19.99
N ASN A 61 13.66 14.14 20.97
CA ASN A 61 14.10 14.32 22.36
C ASN A 61 14.18 13.01 23.17
N ASN A 62 13.43 11.97 22.79
CA ASN A 62 13.37 10.72 23.56
C ASN A 62 14.53 9.74 23.26
N ASN A 63 15.15 9.81 22.08
CA ASN A 63 16.17 8.84 21.65
C ASN A 63 17.60 9.12 22.16
N TYR A 64 17.86 10.28 22.80
CA TYR A 64 19.22 10.64 23.20
C TYR A 64 19.64 10.10 24.58
N ASN A 65 18.69 9.65 25.42
CA ASN A 65 18.96 9.39 26.83
C ASN A 65 19.21 7.93 27.23
N ASN A 66 19.28 6.98 26.29
CA ASN A 66 19.28 5.55 26.65
C ASN A 66 20.37 4.70 25.98
N PHE A 67 21.61 5.18 25.96
CA PHE A 67 22.78 4.32 25.70
C PHE A 67 23.55 4.08 27.00
N ASN A 68 23.19 2.99 27.70
CA ASN A 68 24.01 2.42 28.77
C ASN A 68 24.33 0.97 28.39
N ASN A 69 25.62 0.66 28.24
CA ASN A 69 26.13 -0.57 27.64
C ASN A 69 25.95 -1.80 28.56
N ASN A 70 25.22 -2.83 28.11
CA ASN A 70 25.26 -4.18 28.70
C ASN A 70 25.18 -5.28 27.60
N PRO A 71 26.08 -6.28 27.55
CA PRO A 71 26.13 -7.26 26.44
C PRO A 71 24.99 -8.31 26.38
N ASN A 72 24.04 -8.31 27.32
CA ASN A 72 22.91 -9.26 27.33
C ASN A 72 21.66 -8.76 26.57
N ASP A 73 21.81 -7.73 25.75
CA ASP A 73 20.71 -6.90 25.26
C ASP A 73 19.91 -7.44 24.07
N PHE A 74 20.26 -8.55 23.41
CA PHE A 74 19.52 -8.95 22.21
C PHE A 74 18.04 -9.30 22.47
N ASN A 75 17.74 -9.90 23.62
CA ASN A 75 16.36 -10.18 24.05
C ASN A 75 15.69 -8.94 24.69
N ASN A 76 16.47 -7.98 25.19
CA ASN A 76 15.97 -6.76 25.84
C ASN A 76 15.73 -5.62 24.85
N PHE A 77 16.49 -5.59 23.75
CA PHE A 77 16.32 -4.68 22.61
C PHE A 77 14.94 -4.88 21.97
N ASN A 78 14.47 -6.13 21.93
CA ASN A 78 13.16 -6.46 21.38
C ASN A 78 11.99 -5.97 22.27
N ASN A 79 12.17 -5.94 23.60
CA ASN A 79 11.14 -5.48 24.52
C ASN A 79 11.03 -3.94 24.55
N ASN A 80 12.15 -3.22 24.60
CA ASN A 80 12.15 -1.75 24.68
C ASN A 80 11.62 -1.04 23.41
N PHE A 81 11.66 -1.66 22.23
CA PHE A 81 11.11 -1.07 20.99
C PHE A 81 9.61 -1.38 20.79
N ASN A 82 9.11 -2.49 21.34
CA ASN A 82 7.71 -2.91 21.20
C ASN A 82 6.78 -2.25 22.23
N ASP A 83 7.28 -1.92 23.43
CA ASP A 83 6.45 -1.40 24.53
C ASP A 83 5.77 -0.05 24.23
N ASP A 84 6.26 0.66 23.22
CA ASP A 84 5.79 1.98 22.84
C ASP A 84 4.86 1.97 21.61
N ASP A 85 4.92 0.97 20.74
CA ASP A 85 4.14 0.94 19.50
C ASP A 85 3.32 -0.35 19.39
N PRO A 86 2.00 -0.30 19.66
CA PRO A 86 1.17 -1.50 19.72
C PRO A 86 1.02 -2.22 18.39
N PHE A 87 1.46 -1.61 17.27
CA PHE A 87 1.38 -2.19 15.93
C PHE A 87 2.73 -2.71 15.42
N PHE A 88 3.83 -2.44 16.14
CA PHE A 88 5.16 -2.84 15.70
C PHE A 88 5.55 -4.22 16.24
N ASP A 89 6.01 -5.09 15.36
CA ASP A 89 6.69 -6.33 15.73
C ASP A 89 7.92 -6.51 14.85
N VAL A 90 9.11 -6.43 15.45
CA VAL A 90 10.38 -6.55 14.72
C VAL A 90 10.51 -7.87 13.96
N ARG A 91 9.78 -8.93 14.36
CA ARG A 91 9.78 -10.24 13.69
C ARG A 91 9.11 -10.22 12.32
N ASN A 92 8.29 -9.21 12.04
CA ASN A 92 7.66 -9.06 10.74
C ASN A 92 8.68 -8.69 9.67
N ILE A 93 9.66 -7.83 9.99
CA ILE A 93 10.72 -7.40 9.04
C ILE A 93 11.41 -8.59 8.36
N PRO A 94 12.06 -9.54 9.08
CA PRO A 94 12.73 -10.66 8.43
C PRO A 94 11.76 -11.60 7.69
N SER A 95 10.50 -11.70 8.12
CA SER A 95 9.48 -12.51 7.43
C SER A 95 9.15 -11.94 6.05
N PHE A 96 8.94 -10.62 5.94
CA PHE A 96 8.71 -9.95 4.67
C PHE A 96 9.95 -9.98 3.76
N LEU A 97 11.14 -9.74 4.32
CA LEU A 97 12.39 -9.87 3.57
C LEU A 97 12.59 -11.30 3.04
N GLY A 98 12.24 -12.32 3.83
CA GLY A 98 12.32 -13.72 3.44
C GLY A 98 11.33 -14.09 2.33
N ALA A 99 10.11 -13.54 2.38
CA ALA A 99 9.11 -13.73 1.33
C ALA A 99 9.59 -13.13 -0.01
N GLN A 100 10.12 -11.90 0.00
CA GLN A 100 10.71 -11.28 -1.19
C GLN A 100 12.00 -12.01 -1.63
N SER A 101 12.75 -12.50 -0.63
CA SER A 101 13.82 -13.50 -0.69
C SER A 101 13.58 -14.60 -1.72
N LEU A 102 12.40 -15.20 -1.56
CA LEU A 102 11.99 -16.40 -2.27
C LEU A 102 11.82 -16.16 -3.76
N LEU A 103 11.45 -14.93 -4.19
CA LEU A 103 11.33 -14.61 -5.60
C LEU A 103 12.66 -14.71 -6.34
N ILE A 104 13.77 -14.35 -5.72
CA ILE A 104 15.12 -14.53 -6.28
C ILE A 104 15.39 -16.02 -6.50
N LEU A 105 15.09 -16.86 -5.50
CA LEU A 105 15.28 -18.32 -5.60
C LEU A 105 14.41 -18.93 -6.68
N ILE A 106 13.13 -18.54 -6.73
CA ILE A 106 12.19 -18.98 -7.78
C ILE A 106 12.73 -18.56 -9.15
N ALA A 107 13.16 -17.30 -9.30
CA ALA A 107 13.70 -16.82 -10.57
C ALA A 107 14.93 -17.63 -11.01
N VAL A 108 15.89 -17.90 -10.12
CA VAL A 108 17.08 -18.69 -10.46
C VAL A 108 16.72 -20.13 -10.82
N VAL A 109 15.83 -20.78 -10.07
CA VAL A 109 15.39 -22.15 -10.34
C VAL A 109 14.61 -22.23 -11.65
N SER A 110 13.64 -21.34 -11.87
CA SER A 110 12.89 -21.24 -13.12
C SER A 110 13.82 -20.93 -14.30
N ALA A 111 14.81 -20.05 -14.12
CA ALA A 111 15.80 -19.74 -15.13
C ALA A 111 16.63 -20.96 -15.52
N ALA A 112 17.00 -21.81 -14.55
CA ALA A 112 17.74 -23.04 -14.79
C ALA A 112 16.88 -24.06 -15.57
N ILE A 113 15.61 -24.21 -15.21
CA ILE A 113 14.66 -25.11 -15.88
C ILE A 113 14.36 -24.66 -17.32
N LEU A 114 14.15 -23.36 -17.52
CA LEU A 114 13.77 -22.78 -18.81
C LEU A 114 14.96 -22.43 -19.70
N HIS A 115 16.19 -22.61 -19.19
CA HIS A 115 17.44 -22.25 -19.85
C HIS A 115 17.47 -20.77 -20.29
N THR A 116 16.98 -19.88 -19.43
CA THR A 116 17.06 -18.43 -19.69
C THR A 116 18.50 -17.93 -19.51
N PRO A 117 18.91 -16.87 -20.24
CA PRO A 117 20.28 -16.39 -20.19
C PRO A 117 20.72 -15.94 -18.79
N LYS A 118 21.96 -16.29 -18.42
CA LYS A 118 22.63 -15.84 -17.18
C LYS A 118 21.79 -16.04 -15.91
N TYR A 119 21.13 -17.19 -15.78
CA TYR A 119 20.32 -17.54 -14.59
C TYR A 119 19.21 -16.52 -14.28
N GLY A 120 18.55 -15.98 -15.32
CA GLY A 120 17.45 -15.03 -15.15
C GLY A 120 17.91 -13.59 -14.96
N LEU A 121 19.18 -13.28 -15.26
CA LEU A 121 19.67 -11.89 -15.29
C LEU A 121 19.50 -11.23 -16.67
N GLY A 122 19.07 -11.99 -17.68
CA GLY A 122 18.92 -11.51 -19.04
C GLY A 122 20.22 -11.52 -19.85
N PRO A 123 20.15 -11.59 -21.19
CA PRO A 123 21.33 -11.70 -22.04
C PRO A 123 22.25 -10.46 -21.96
N GLY A 124 21.67 -9.27 -21.79
CA GLY A 124 22.37 -8.00 -21.73
C GLY A 124 23.00 -7.65 -20.38
N PHE A 125 22.84 -8.50 -19.34
CA PHE A 125 23.27 -8.17 -17.98
C PHE A 125 24.73 -7.72 -17.89
N LYS A 126 24.92 -6.47 -17.46
CA LYS A 126 26.22 -5.83 -17.19
C LYS A 126 26.05 -4.74 -16.13
N ILE A 127 26.74 -4.90 -15.01
CA ILE A 127 26.82 -3.85 -13.99
C ILE A 127 27.81 -2.79 -14.49
N THR A 128 27.29 -1.60 -14.78
CA THR A 128 28.09 -0.44 -15.21
C THR A 128 27.55 0.81 -14.53
N SER A 129 28.40 1.81 -14.28
CA SER A 129 27.96 3.09 -13.69
C SER A 129 26.88 3.77 -14.54
N LYS A 130 26.95 3.62 -15.87
CA LYS A 130 25.92 4.11 -16.78
C LYS A 130 24.57 3.41 -16.55
N ALA A 131 24.54 2.09 -16.44
CA ALA A 131 23.29 1.35 -16.21
C ALA A 131 22.64 1.73 -14.87
N VAL A 132 23.45 1.91 -13.81
CA VAL A 132 22.96 2.40 -12.51
C VAL A 132 22.39 3.81 -12.63
N MET A 133 23.09 4.70 -13.34
CA MET A 133 22.63 6.08 -13.53
C MET A 133 21.36 6.16 -14.39
N ASP A 134 21.29 5.39 -15.48
CA ASP A 134 20.09 5.29 -16.33
C ASP A 134 18.89 4.80 -15.50
N GLY A 135 19.09 3.78 -14.66
CA GLY A 135 18.05 3.27 -13.76
C GLY A 135 17.61 4.31 -12.72
N ALA A 136 18.57 5.02 -12.09
CA ALA A 136 18.26 6.07 -11.12
C ALA A 136 17.49 7.25 -11.75
N LEU A 137 17.85 7.66 -12.97
CA LEU A 137 17.13 8.72 -13.70
C LEU A 137 15.73 8.27 -14.13
N ALA A 138 15.55 6.99 -14.45
CA ALA A 138 14.26 6.43 -14.85
C ALA A 138 13.22 6.41 -13.71
N VAL A 139 13.63 6.64 -12.46
CA VAL A 139 12.71 6.83 -11.32
C VAL A 139 11.89 8.10 -11.46
N VAL A 140 12.42 9.15 -12.10
CA VAL A 140 11.76 10.47 -12.20
C VAL A 140 10.32 10.39 -12.73
N PRO A 141 10.03 9.78 -13.89
CA PRO A 141 8.65 9.67 -14.38
C PRO A 141 7.73 8.91 -13.42
N MET A 142 8.23 7.87 -12.75
CA MET A 142 7.46 7.11 -11.75
C MET A 142 7.16 7.95 -10.51
N ALA A 143 8.15 8.68 -10.00
CA ALA A 143 7.96 9.60 -8.89
C ALA A 143 6.98 10.71 -9.23
N LEU A 144 7.04 11.28 -10.45
CA LEU A 144 6.08 12.27 -10.92
C LEU A 144 4.66 11.70 -10.98
N LEU A 145 4.49 10.49 -11.50
CA LEU A 145 3.19 9.81 -11.51
C LEU A 145 2.67 9.60 -10.09
N ALA A 146 3.51 9.11 -9.18
CA ALA A 146 3.15 8.90 -7.78
C ALA A 146 2.69 10.20 -7.11
N LEU A 147 3.39 11.33 -7.34
CA LEU A 147 3.00 12.64 -6.82
C LEU A 147 1.67 13.13 -7.40
N ILE A 148 1.40 12.86 -8.68
CA ILE A 148 0.12 13.19 -9.31
C ILE A 148 -1.00 12.35 -8.69
N LEU A 149 -0.79 11.04 -8.51
CA LEU A 149 -1.77 10.15 -7.91
C LEU A 149 -2.05 10.52 -6.44
N ASP A 150 -1.02 10.83 -5.66
CA ASP A 150 -1.14 11.32 -4.27
C ASP A 150 -1.98 12.61 -4.20
N LYS A 151 -1.85 13.50 -5.19
CA LYS A 151 -2.66 14.72 -5.26
C LYS A 151 -4.14 14.46 -5.60
N ILE A 152 -4.42 13.42 -6.38
CA ILE A 152 -5.77 13.04 -6.82
C ILE A 152 -6.47 12.14 -5.80
N GLU A 153 -5.72 11.40 -4.98
CA GLU A 153 -6.21 10.42 -4.02
C GLU A 153 -7.38 10.90 -3.13
N PRO A 154 -7.39 12.13 -2.57
CA PRO A 154 -8.52 12.61 -1.78
C PRO A 154 -9.85 12.70 -2.54
N TYR A 155 -9.81 12.70 -3.87
CA TYR A 155 -10.98 12.83 -4.75
C TYR A 155 -11.43 11.49 -5.36
N SER A 156 -10.68 10.41 -5.16
CA SER A 156 -10.96 9.10 -5.74
C SER A 156 -11.01 8.01 -4.68
N ARG A 157 -12.15 7.33 -4.56
CA ARG A 157 -12.32 6.20 -3.63
C ARG A 157 -11.38 5.05 -3.97
N ASP A 158 -11.25 4.72 -5.25
CA ASP A 158 -10.38 3.63 -5.69
C ASP A 158 -8.90 3.90 -5.33
N LEU A 159 -8.44 5.16 -5.41
CA LEU A 159 -7.08 5.52 -5.00
C LEU A 159 -6.91 5.46 -3.48
N GLN A 160 -7.94 5.85 -2.71
CA GLN A 160 -7.92 5.69 -1.26
C GLN A 160 -7.82 4.22 -0.86
N ASP A 161 -8.49 3.32 -1.57
CA ASP A 161 -8.40 1.88 -1.32
C ASP A 161 -6.98 1.33 -1.59
N VAL A 162 -6.32 1.81 -2.66
CA VAL A 162 -4.90 1.49 -2.95
C VAL A 162 -3.99 2.02 -1.83
N SER A 163 -4.18 3.28 -1.40
CA SER A 163 -3.42 3.87 -0.30
C SER A 163 -3.62 3.10 1.00
N ARG A 164 -4.86 2.76 1.36
CA ARG A 164 -5.19 2.00 2.57
C ARG A 164 -4.56 0.62 2.57
N ALA A 165 -4.59 -0.10 1.45
CA ALA A 165 -3.95 -1.40 1.31
C ALA A 165 -2.43 -1.33 1.54
N THR A 166 -1.79 -0.29 1.00
CA THR A 166 -0.35 -0.03 1.18
C THR A 166 -0.05 0.36 2.63
N GLN A 167 -0.82 1.28 3.19
CA GLN A 167 -0.70 1.76 4.56
C GLN A 167 -0.87 0.62 5.58
N ARG A 168 -1.81 -0.30 5.37
CA ARG A 168 -1.99 -1.49 6.22
C ARG A 168 -0.75 -2.37 6.24
N SER A 169 -0.19 -2.65 5.06
CA SER A 169 1.04 -3.45 4.94
C SER A 169 2.18 -2.79 5.69
N ILE A 170 2.38 -1.48 5.49
CA ILE A 170 3.43 -0.72 6.19
C ILE A 170 3.21 -0.68 7.70
N LEU A 171 1.98 -0.45 8.16
CA LEU A 171 1.63 -0.44 9.57
C LEU A 171 1.98 -1.78 10.22
N SER A 172 1.74 -2.90 9.53
CA SER A 172 2.13 -4.23 10.03
C SER A 172 3.64 -4.46 10.10
N ILE A 173 4.44 -3.77 9.28
CA ILE A 173 5.90 -3.95 9.21
C ILE A 173 6.64 -2.98 10.14
N LEU A 174 6.23 -1.71 10.16
CA LEU A 174 6.96 -0.60 10.78
C LEU A 174 6.24 0.06 11.96
N GLY A 175 4.98 -0.32 12.22
CA GLY A 175 4.18 0.19 13.33
C GLY A 175 3.60 1.59 13.11
N GLY A 176 2.84 2.07 14.09
CA GLY A 176 2.10 3.34 14.03
C GLY A 176 2.92 4.57 14.44
N ARG A 177 4.14 4.37 14.97
CA ARG A 177 5.05 5.46 15.35
C ARG A 177 6.16 5.67 14.32
N PHE A 178 6.48 6.94 14.06
CA PHE A 178 7.53 7.32 13.12
C PHE A 178 8.93 6.93 13.61
N LYS A 179 9.51 5.95 12.91
CA LYS A 179 10.86 5.42 13.15
C LYS A 179 11.73 5.69 11.91
N PRO A 180 12.42 6.84 11.80
CA PRO A 180 13.09 7.23 10.56
C PRO A 180 14.23 6.28 10.17
N PHE A 181 15.09 5.89 11.12
CA PHE A 181 16.24 5.04 10.83
C PHE A 181 15.84 3.60 10.47
N ILE A 182 14.96 3.00 11.28
CA ILE A 182 14.46 1.64 11.03
C ILE A 182 13.59 1.62 9.76
N GLY A 183 12.71 2.61 9.59
CA GLY A 183 11.86 2.73 8.40
C GLY A 183 12.68 2.86 7.12
N LEU A 184 13.71 3.72 7.10
CA LEU A 184 14.59 3.87 5.94
C LEU A 184 15.42 2.60 5.68
N ALA A 185 15.98 1.99 6.72
CA ALA A 185 16.76 0.76 6.57
C ALA A 185 15.89 -0.38 6.01
N THR A 186 14.68 -0.56 6.55
CA THR A 186 13.72 -1.56 6.06
C THR A 186 13.28 -1.27 4.63
N ALA A 187 12.99 0.00 4.30
CA ALA A 187 12.65 0.40 2.93
C ALA A 187 13.77 0.09 1.94
N ILE A 188 15.04 0.38 2.29
CA ILE A 188 16.21 0.03 1.47
C ILE A 188 16.31 -1.47 1.27
N MET A 189 16.21 -2.26 2.35
CA MET A 189 16.31 -3.71 2.26
C MET A 189 15.19 -4.32 1.41
N LEU A 190 13.94 -3.90 1.65
CA LEU A 190 12.79 -4.40 0.89
C LEU A 190 12.86 -3.96 -0.58
N GLY A 191 13.14 -2.68 -0.85
CA GLY A 191 13.23 -2.18 -2.22
C GLY A 191 14.36 -2.85 -3.02
N VAL A 192 15.52 -3.11 -2.41
CA VAL A 192 16.59 -3.86 -3.09
C VAL A 192 16.18 -5.31 -3.35
N VAL A 193 15.62 -6.00 -2.36
CA VAL A 193 15.26 -7.42 -2.51
C VAL A 193 14.11 -7.60 -3.50
N ALA A 194 13.06 -6.79 -3.40
CA ALA A 194 11.93 -6.80 -4.33
C ALA A 194 12.38 -6.38 -5.74
N GLY A 195 13.09 -5.26 -5.86
CA GLY A 195 13.62 -4.78 -7.14
C GLY A 195 14.56 -5.76 -7.83
N VAL A 196 15.32 -6.57 -7.09
CA VAL A 196 16.11 -7.66 -7.68
C VAL A 196 15.24 -8.87 -8.01
N GLY A 197 14.48 -9.38 -7.05
CA GLY A 197 13.73 -10.63 -7.19
C GLY A 197 12.62 -10.57 -8.23
N GLU A 198 11.82 -9.50 -8.20
CA GLU A 198 10.74 -9.30 -9.16
C GLU A 198 11.28 -9.07 -10.56
N GLU A 199 12.30 -8.24 -10.76
CA GLU A 199 12.86 -8.02 -12.09
C GLU A 199 13.51 -9.29 -12.66
N MET A 200 14.21 -10.08 -11.83
CA MET A 200 14.71 -11.39 -12.25
C MET A 200 13.59 -12.31 -12.72
N LEU A 201 12.51 -12.43 -11.94
CA LEU A 201 11.41 -13.33 -12.29
C LEU A 201 10.65 -12.84 -13.52
N PHE A 202 10.20 -11.58 -13.52
CA PHE A 202 9.29 -11.09 -14.54
C PHE A 202 10.02 -10.76 -15.85
N ARG A 203 11.19 -10.10 -15.80
CA ARG A 203 11.89 -9.67 -17.03
C ARG A 203 12.88 -10.73 -17.46
N GLY A 204 13.74 -11.15 -16.53
CA GLY A 204 14.80 -12.11 -16.81
C GLY A 204 14.32 -13.53 -17.14
N VAL A 205 13.15 -13.93 -16.62
CA VAL A 205 12.58 -15.26 -16.86
C VAL A 205 11.31 -15.22 -17.69
N ILE A 206 10.22 -14.62 -17.19
CA ILE A 206 8.90 -14.70 -17.83
C ILE A 206 8.90 -13.99 -19.19
N GLN A 207 9.33 -12.72 -19.25
CA GLN A 207 9.35 -11.93 -20.49
C GLN A 207 10.31 -12.52 -21.53
N GLU A 208 11.52 -12.95 -21.12
CA GLU A 208 12.47 -13.63 -22.01
C GLU A 208 11.88 -14.95 -22.56
N GLN A 209 11.26 -15.75 -21.71
CA GLN A 209 10.67 -17.01 -22.13
C GLN A 209 9.48 -16.80 -23.07
N LEU A 210 8.62 -15.83 -22.78
CA LEU A 210 7.52 -15.46 -23.68
C LEU A 210 8.05 -14.95 -25.01
N THR A 211 9.10 -14.13 -25.01
CA THR A 211 9.72 -13.59 -26.24
C THR A 211 10.28 -14.72 -27.09
N LYS A 212 10.95 -15.69 -26.46
CA LYS A 212 11.45 -16.90 -27.14
C LYS A 212 10.34 -17.77 -27.70
N SER A 213 9.23 -17.94 -26.97
CA SER A 213 8.12 -18.80 -27.36
C SER A 213 7.20 -18.17 -28.42
N LEU A 214 6.99 -16.86 -28.37
CA LEU A 214 6.06 -16.15 -29.25
C LEU A 214 6.77 -15.48 -30.44
N GLY A 215 8.07 -15.24 -30.35
CA GLY A 215 8.84 -14.50 -31.36
C GLY A 215 8.45 -13.02 -31.47
N ASN A 216 7.75 -12.48 -30.48
CA ASN A 216 7.26 -11.10 -30.45
C ASN A 216 7.53 -10.46 -29.08
N GLU A 217 8.46 -9.51 -29.06
CA GLU A 217 8.91 -8.83 -27.84
C GLU A 217 7.83 -7.91 -27.26
N ASP A 218 7.12 -7.14 -28.08
CA ASP A 218 6.06 -6.23 -27.64
C ASP A 218 4.88 -6.99 -27.02
N LEU A 219 4.48 -8.11 -27.62
CA LEU A 219 3.44 -8.96 -27.07
C LEU A 219 3.87 -9.58 -25.74
N SER A 220 5.14 -9.99 -25.63
CA SER A 220 5.70 -10.57 -24.41
C SER A 220 5.78 -9.55 -23.28
N LEU A 221 6.15 -8.31 -23.59
CA LEU A 221 6.10 -7.17 -22.68
C LEU A 221 4.68 -6.98 -22.12
N VAL A 222 3.67 -6.93 -22.98
CA VAL A 222 2.27 -6.74 -22.57
C VAL A 222 1.80 -7.90 -21.69
N LEU A 223 2.04 -9.14 -22.12
CA LEU A 223 1.62 -10.33 -21.37
C LEU A 223 2.28 -10.42 -19.99
N THR A 224 3.61 -10.22 -19.91
CA THR A 224 4.32 -10.16 -18.62
C THR A 224 3.75 -9.08 -17.73
N SER A 225 3.40 -7.92 -18.29
CA SER A 225 2.85 -6.81 -17.51
C SER A 225 1.45 -7.07 -16.97
N VAL A 226 0.61 -7.77 -17.75
CA VAL A 226 -0.69 -8.26 -17.29
C VAL A 226 -0.52 -9.28 -16.18
N ILE A 227 0.40 -10.26 -16.34
CA ILE A 227 0.68 -11.27 -15.30
C ILE A 227 1.15 -10.59 -14.00
N PHE A 228 2.04 -9.61 -14.11
CA PHE A 228 2.51 -8.83 -12.96
C PHE A 228 1.38 -8.09 -12.25
N GLY A 229 0.53 -7.38 -13.02
CA GLY A 229 -0.62 -6.65 -12.48
C GLY A 229 -1.60 -7.59 -11.77
N LEU A 230 -1.87 -8.77 -12.35
CA LEU A 230 -2.71 -9.79 -11.71
C LEU A 230 -2.10 -10.33 -10.40
N GLY A 231 -0.77 -10.41 -10.32
CA GLY A 231 -0.07 -10.74 -9.07
C GLY A 231 -0.25 -9.69 -7.95
N HIS A 232 -0.67 -8.47 -8.31
CA HIS A 232 -0.88 -7.34 -7.40
C HIS A 232 -2.36 -6.98 -7.23
N ALA A 233 -3.27 -7.91 -7.50
CA ALA A 233 -4.72 -7.69 -7.45
C ALA A 233 -5.30 -7.65 -6.02
N VAL A 234 -4.70 -6.84 -5.14
CA VAL A 234 -5.29 -6.48 -3.83
C VAL A 234 -6.54 -5.63 -4.05
N THR A 235 -6.48 -4.71 -5.01
CA THR A 235 -7.63 -4.01 -5.58
C THR A 235 -7.52 -4.01 -7.11
N PRO A 236 -8.63 -3.89 -7.86
CA PRO A 236 -8.57 -3.81 -9.31
C PRO A 236 -7.71 -2.64 -9.82
N LEU A 237 -7.79 -1.48 -9.16
CA LEU A 237 -6.97 -0.33 -9.51
C LEU A 237 -5.49 -0.56 -9.18
N TYR A 238 -5.17 -1.23 -8.06
CA TYR A 238 -3.79 -1.56 -7.76
C TYR A 238 -3.18 -2.49 -8.80
N ALA A 239 -3.91 -3.53 -9.21
CA ALA A 239 -3.49 -4.40 -10.31
C ALA A 239 -3.22 -3.63 -11.61
N PHE A 240 -4.08 -2.68 -11.95
CA PHE A 240 -3.92 -1.86 -13.14
C PHE A 240 -2.69 -0.96 -13.07
N ILE A 241 -2.49 -0.24 -11.96
CA ILE A 241 -1.32 0.62 -11.74
C ILE A 241 -0.04 -0.22 -11.73
N ALA A 242 -0.04 -1.36 -11.05
CA ALA A 242 1.08 -2.32 -11.04
C ALA A 242 1.38 -2.85 -12.44
N GLY A 243 0.36 -3.13 -13.25
CA GLY A 243 0.52 -3.50 -14.66
C GLY A 243 1.17 -2.39 -15.50
N ILE A 244 0.80 -1.13 -15.29
CA ILE A 244 1.42 0.03 -15.96
C ILE A 244 2.88 0.19 -15.53
N ALA A 245 3.17 0.12 -14.22
CA ALA A 245 4.54 0.11 -13.72
C ALA A 245 5.34 -1.05 -14.34
N SER A 246 4.69 -2.20 -14.51
CA SER A 246 5.31 -3.36 -15.12
C SER A 246 5.64 -3.18 -16.60
N LEU A 247 4.74 -2.54 -17.37
CA LEU A 247 4.99 -2.13 -18.75
C LEU A 247 6.17 -1.18 -18.83
N PHE A 248 6.29 -0.25 -17.87
CA PHE A 248 7.40 0.70 -17.83
C PHE A 248 8.75 0.00 -17.57
N PHE A 249 8.85 -0.84 -16.54
CA PHE A 249 10.10 -1.57 -16.25
C PHE A 249 10.46 -2.55 -17.37
N GLY A 250 9.49 -3.24 -17.97
CA GLY A 250 9.72 -4.11 -19.12
C GLY A 250 10.19 -3.33 -20.36
N SER A 251 9.69 -2.11 -20.56
CA SER A 251 10.16 -1.20 -21.61
C SER A 251 11.58 -0.70 -21.35
N LEU A 252 11.92 -0.39 -20.08
CA LEU A 252 13.29 -0.05 -19.67
C LEU A 252 14.25 -1.21 -19.93
N TYR A 253 13.82 -2.44 -19.64
CA TYR A 253 14.61 -3.64 -19.89
C TYR A 253 14.97 -3.80 -21.38
N ILE A 254 13.98 -3.64 -22.27
CA ILE A 254 14.18 -3.69 -23.73
C ILE A 254 15.09 -2.55 -24.19
N TYR A 255 14.79 -1.31 -23.76
CA TYR A 255 15.58 -0.11 -24.08
C TYR A 255 17.04 -0.26 -23.65
N ALA A 256 17.29 -0.86 -22.49
CA ALA A 256 18.62 -1.13 -21.95
C ALA A 256 19.33 -2.32 -22.63
N LYS A 257 18.80 -2.83 -23.75
CA LYS A 257 19.31 -4.00 -24.48
C LYS A 257 19.37 -5.23 -23.59
N HIS A 258 18.28 -5.49 -22.86
CA HIS A 258 18.13 -6.61 -21.93
C HIS A 258 19.13 -6.59 -20.76
N ASN A 259 19.56 -5.39 -20.36
CA ASN A 259 20.39 -5.21 -19.16
C ASN A 259 19.50 -4.95 -17.94
N LEU A 260 19.33 -5.98 -17.13
CA LEU A 260 18.41 -5.99 -16.00
C LEU A 260 18.79 -5.02 -14.87
N VAL A 261 20.04 -4.56 -14.81
CA VAL A 261 20.49 -3.56 -13.81
C VAL A 261 19.67 -2.27 -13.88
N VAL A 262 19.27 -1.84 -15.09
CA VAL A 262 18.50 -0.59 -15.27
C VAL A 262 17.13 -0.68 -14.59
N PRO A 263 16.25 -1.64 -14.91
CA PRO A 263 14.97 -1.76 -14.22
C PRO A 263 15.12 -2.14 -12.74
N MET A 264 16.11 -2.97 -12.35
CA MET A 264 16.35 -3.29 -10.93
C MET A 264 16.62 -2.06 -10.06
N VAL A 265 17.49 -1.16 -10.55
CA VAL A 265 17.82 0.07 -9.83
C VAL A 265 16.62 1.02 -9.82
N CYS A 266 15.92 1.16 -10.96
CA CYS A 266 14.74 2.01 -11.04
C CYS A 266 13.64 1.55 -10.07
N HIS A 267 13.31 0.26 -10.09
CA HIS A 267 12.30 -0.36 -9.24
C HIS A 267 12.71 -0.22 -7.77
N GLY A 268 13.93 -0.65 -7.42
CA GLY A 268 14.37 -0.61 -6.04
C GLY A 268 14.35 0.81 -5.44
N ILE A 269 14.84 1.83 -6.17
CA ILE A 269 14.83 3.21 -5.68
C ILE A 269 13.39 3.73 -5.54
N TYR A 270 12.50 3.43 -6.50
CA TYR A 270 11.10 3.80 -6.42
C TYR A 270 10.45 3.22 -5.17
N ASP A 271 10.67 1.93 -4.89
CA ASP A 271 10.14 1.25 -3.71
C ASP A 271 10.69 1.82 -2.41
N VAL A 272 11.99 2.13 -2.32
CA VAL A 272 12.55 2.79 -1.13
C VAL A 272 11.78 4.08 -0.83
N GLY A 273 11.56 4.91 -1.86
CA GLY A 273 10.84 6.17 -1.73
C GLY A 273 9.37 5.96 -1.33
N ALA A 274 8.67 5.06 -2.02
CA ALA A 274 7.26 4.77 -1.79
C ALA A 274 7.01 4.19 -0.39
N LEU A 275 7.81 3.21 0.04
CA LEU A 275 7.71 2.58 1.36
C LEU A 275 7.99 3.59 2.48
N PHE A 276 9.03 4.42 2.32
CA PHE A 276 9.37 5.44 3.32
C PHE A 276 8.32 6.54 3.40
N TRP A 277 7.77 6.98 2.26
CA TRP A 277 6.65 7.93 2.20
C TRP A 277 5.39 7.37 2.86
N ALA A 278 5.05 6.11 2.57
CA ALA A 278 3.92 5.43 3.18
C ALA A 278 4.08 5.30 4.70
N HIS A 279 5.29 5.00 5.19
CA HIS A 279 5.59 4.99 6.64
C HIS A 279 5.34 6.34 7.27
N TYR A 280 5.85 7.42 6.66
CA TYR A 280 5.56 8.77 7.12
C TYR A 280 4.05 9.02 7.19
N ASN A 281 3.30 8.75 6.13
CA ASN A 281 1.86 8.99 6.08
C ASN A 281 1.07 8.23 7.14
N VAL A 282 1.31 6.91 7.30
CA VAL A 282 0.64 6.09 8.32
C VAL A 282 0.84 6.66 9.73
N THR A 283 2.05 7.11 10.03
CA THR A 283 2.40 7.61 11.38
C THR A 283 1.83 8.99 11.69
N THR A 284 1.28 9.68 10.69
CA THR A 284 0.53 10.94 10.88
C THR A 284 -0.96 10.73 11.14
N LEU A 285 -1.47 9.52 10.92
CA LEU A 285 -2.88 9.20 11.18
C LEU A 285 -3.14 9.09 12.70
N PRO A 286 -4.34 9.47 13.17
CA PRO A 286 -4.78 9.15 14.52
C PRO A 286 -4.79 7.63 14.78
N GLU A 287 -4.55 7.21 16.02
CA GLU A 287 -4.50 5.79 16.37
C GLU A 287 -5.80 5.03 16.03
N TYR A 288 -6.97 5.67 16.12
CA TYR A 288 -8.22 5.02 15.74
C TYR A 288 -8.26 4.68 14.24
N GLU A 289 -7.75 5.56 13.36
CA GLU A 289 -7.66 5.29 11.92
C GLU A 289 -6.61 4.21 11.63
N GLN A 290 -5.49 4.20 12.38
CA GLN A 290 -4.50 3.13 12.30
C GLN A 290 -5.11 1.77 12.67
N ARG A 291 -5.95 1.71 13.72
CA ARG A 291 -6.67 0.49 14.10
C ARG A 291 -7.69 0.07 13.03
N ASP A 292 -8.41 1.03 12.46
CA ASP A 292 -9.38 0.76 11.39
C ASP A 292 -8.69 0.13 10.15
N LEU A 293 -7.50 0.61 9.77
CA LEU A 293 -6.72 0.03 8.67
C LEU A 293 -6.39 -1.45 8.87
N LEU A 294 -6.17 -1.90 10.11
CA LEU A 294 -5.88 -3.31 10.42
C LEU A 294 -7.15 -4.17 10.51
N ASN A 295 -8.26 -3.57 10.92
CA ASN A 295 -9.55 -4.22 11.14
C ASN A 295 -10.42 -4.32 9.88
N ASP A 296 -10.19 -3.47 8.89
CA ASP A 296 -10.88 -3.53 7.59
C ASP A 296 -10.60 -4.89 6.93
N ARG A 297 -11.61 -5.77 6.97
CA ARG A 297 -11.64 -7.05 6.26
C ARG A 297 -12.47 -6.85 4.99
N TRP A 298 -11.79 -6.89 3.85
CA TRP A 298 -12.40 -6.94 2.53
C TRP A 298 -12.86 -8.38 2.25
#